data_AF-A0A498NLT5-F1
#
_entry.id   AF-A0A498NLT5-F1
#
_cell.length_a   1.000
_cell.length_b   1.000
_cell.length_c   1.000
_cell.angle_alpha   90.00
_cell.angle_beta   90.00
_cell.angle_gamma   90.00
#
_symmetry.space_group_name_H-M   'P 1'
#
loop_
_entity.id
_entity.type
_entity.pdbx_description
1 polymer ?
#
loop_
_entity_poly.entity_id
_entity_poly.type
_entity_poly.pdbx_seq_one_letter_code
_entity_poly.pdbx_strand_id
1 'polypeptide(L)'
;MSYVFINDSSQTSVPLLQACIDGDLSFARRLLEAGCDPNIRDHRGRTGLHLAAARGNVDICRFLHKFGADLLATDYQGNTALHLCGHVDTIQFLVSNGLKIDICNHNGSTPLVLAKRRGVNKDAIRLLEGLEEQEVKGFNRGAHSKLEAMQMAESESAMESHSLLNPNLQNSEGVLSSFRSTWQEFVEDLGFWRVLLLLVVIALLSLGIAYYVSGVLPFSASQLELVH
;
A
#
# COMPACT_ATOMS: atom_id res chain seq x y z
N MET A 1 45.97 -6.07 16.43
CA MET A 1 45.53 -7.27 15.68
C MET A 1 44.35 -6.89 14.81
N SER A 2 44.61 -6.63 13.53
CA SER A 2 43.60 -6.44 12.49
C SER A 2 43.05 -7.82 12.11
N TYR A 3 41.81 -8.11 12.48
CA TYR A 3 41.13 -9.31 12.03
C TYR A 3 40.87 -9.21 10.52
N VAL A 4 41.70 -9.91 9.75
CA VAL A 4 41.47 -10.18 8.33
C VAL A 4 40.32 -11.18 8.27
N PHE A 5 39.12 -10.71 7.93
CA PHE A 5 38.02 -11.59 7.58
C PHE A 5 38.39 -12.33 6.30
N ILE A 6 38.69 -13.63 6.46
CA ILE A 6 38.93 -14.54 5.35
C ILE A 6 37.61 -14.63 4.57
N ASN A 7 37.69 -14.18 3.32
CA ASN A 7 36.65 -14.27 2.30
C ASN A 7 36.47 -15.74 1.91
N ASP A 8 35.68 -16.47 2.70
CA ASP A 8 35.09 -17.73 2.30
C ASP A 8 33.59 -17.46 2.06
N SER A 9 33.14 -17.63 0.83
CA SER A 9 31.81 -17.24 0.31
C SER A 9 30.63 -18.01 0.93
N SER A 10 30.87 -18.73 2.02
CA SER A 10 29.90 -19.44 2.84
C SER A 10 29.79 -18.92 4.28
N GLN A 11 30.72 -18.06 4.75
CA GLN A 11 30.84 -17.69 6.17
C GLN A 11 30.78 -16.18 6.45
N THR A 12 30.90 -15.31 5.44
CA THR A 12 30.93 -13.85 5.64
C THR A 12 29.54 -13.18 5.71
N SER A 13 28.49 -13.86 5.24
CA SER A 13 27.09 -13.38 5.24
C SER A 13 26.25 -13.88 6.45
N VAL A 14 26.87 -14.61 7.38
CA VAL A 14 26.19 -15.45 8.38
C VAL A 14 25.99 -14.81 9.77
N PRO A 15 26.89 -13.99 10.35
CA PRO A 15 26.81 -13.68 11.78
C PRO A 15 25.54 -12.91 12.20
N LEU A 16 25.15 -11.88 11.45
CA LEU A 16 23.95 -11.10 11.75
C LEU A 16 22.68 -11.91 11.50
N LEU A 17 22.64 -12.68 10.41
CA LEU A 17 21.52 -13.56 10.09
C LEU A 17 21.35 -14.66 11.13
N GLN A 18 22.45 -15.25 11.59
CA GLN A 18 22.47 -16.24 12.66
C GLN A 18 21.97 -15.64 13.97
N ALA A 19 22.41 -14.43 14.34
CA ALA A 19 21.88 -13.72 15.50
C ALA A 19 20.35 -13.50 15.42
N CYS A 20 19.82 -13.19 14.22
CA CYS A 20 18.39 -13.06 13.99
C CYS A 20 17.64 -14.39 14.13
N ILE A 21 18.25 -15.50 13.70
CA ILE A 21 17.71 -16.86 13.83
C ILE A 21 17.68 -17.30 15.30
N ASP A 22 18.75 -17.01 16.04
CA ASP A 22 18.94 -17.41 17.44
C ASP A 22 18.18 -16.52 18.41
N GLY A 23 17.77 -15.33 17.98
CA GLY A 23 17.10 -14.36 18.84
C GLY A 23 18.05 -13.58 19.75
N ASP A 24 19.35 -13.58 19.46
CA ASP A 24 20.34 -12.82 20.23
C ASP A 24 20.36 -11.35 19.80
N LEU A 25 19.51 -10.56 20.47
CA LEU A 25 19.43 -9.11 20.26
C LEU A 25 20.74 -8.40 20.58
N SER A 26 21.48 -8.85 21.60
CA SER A 26 22.71 -8.18 22.03
C SER A 26 23.80 -8.34 20.99
N PHE A 27 23.93 -9.55 20.44
CA PHE A 27 24.88 -9.82 19.38
C PHE A 27 24.49 -9.15 18.06
N ALA A 28 23.21 -9.23 17.67
CA ALA A 28 22.69 -8.53 16.49
C ALA A 28 22.95 -7.01 16.56
N ARG A 29 22.69 -6.39 17.72
CA ARG A 29 22.95 -4.97 17.94
C ARG A 29 24.42 -4.62 17.76
N ARG A 30 25.33 -5.37 18.39
CA ARG A 30 26.77 -5.10 18.28
C ARG A 30 27.27 -5.16 16.85
N LEU A 31 26.72 -6.07 16.04
CA LEU A 31 27.07 -6.19 14.62
C LEU A 31 26.54 -4.99 13.82
N LEU A 32 25.31 -4.56 14.05
CA LEU A 32 24.75 -3.37 13.39
C LEU A 32 25.49 -2.09 13.77
N GLU A 33 25.85 -1.93 15.06
CA GLU A 33 26.65 -0.79 15.55
C GLU A 33 28.08 -0.81 14.98
N ALA A 34 28.61 -1.98 14.65
CA ALA A 34 29.90 -2.13 13.97
C ALA A 34 29.82 -1.81 12.45
N GLY A 35 28.66 -1.42 11.92
CA GLY A 35 28.46 -1.06 10.52
C GLY A 35 28.12 -2.24 9.61
N CYS A 36 27.63 -3.36 10.17
CA CYS A 36 27.12 -4.47 9.36
C CYS A 36 25.86 -4.03 8.60
N ASP A 37 25.77 -4.39 7.32
CA ASP A 37 24.61 -4.06 6.49
C ASP A 37 23.35 -4.81 7.01
N PRO A 38 22.28 -4.11 7.41
CA PRO A 38 21.05 -4.75 7.88
C PRO A 38 20.29 -5.51 6.79
N ASN A 39 20.59 -5.24 5.51
CA ASN A 39 19.91 -5.82 4.35
C ASN A 39 20.66 -7.01 3.73
N ILE A 40 21.66 -7.56 4.43
CA ILE A 40 22.35 -8.79 4.01
C ILE A 40 21.34 -9.90 3.77
N ARG A 41 21.54 -10.64 2.67
CA ARG A 41 20.67 -11.73 2.22
C ARG A 41 21.35 -13.08 2.34
N ASP A 42 20.59 -14.10 2.73
CA ASP A 42 21.04 -15.50 2.67
C ASP A 42 20.91 -16.10 1.26
N HIS A 43 21.25 -17.38 1.12
CA HIS A 43 21.14 -18.16 -0.12
C HIS A 43 19.71 -18.29 -0.68
N ARG A 44 18.68 -17.88 0.07
CA ARG A 44 17.27 -17.85 -0.37
C ARG A 44 16.77 -16.42 -0.59
N GLY A 45 17.66 -15.42 -0.51
CA GLY A 45 17.32 -14.02 -0.63
C GLY A 45 16.68 -13.43 0.63
N ARG A 46 16.66 -14.15 1.76
CA ARG A 46 16.03 -13.69 3.00
C ARG A 46 16.99 -12.77 3.75
N THR A 47 16.47 -11.64 4.20
CA THR A 47 17.18 -10.70 5.07
C THR A 47 17.07 -11.05 6.54
N GLY A 48 17.83 -10.39 7.41
CA GLY A 48 17.71 -10.55 8.86
C GLY A 48 16.28 -10.32 9.36
N LEU A 49 15.55 -9.39 8.74
CA LEU A 49 14.15 -9.10 9.08
C LEU A 49 13.22 -10.28 8.80
N HIS A 50 13.41 -10.98 7.67
CA HIS A 50 12.64 -12.19 7.35
C HIS A 50 12.84 -13.29 8.40
N LEU A 51 14.10 -13.49 8.83
CA LEU A 51 14.46 -14.52 9.78
C LEU A 51 13.94 -14.20 11.19
N ALA A 52 14.15 -12.96 11.65
CA ALA A 52 13.65 -12.48 12.94
C ALA A 52 12.11 -12.53 13.00
N ALA A 53 11.44 -12.13 11.92
CA ALA A 53 9.98 -12.15 11.84
C ALA A 53 9.41 -13.58 11.84
N ALA A 54 10.06 -14.52 11.14
CA ALA A 54 9.69 -15.93 11.16
C ALA A 54 9.86 -16.59 12.55
N ARG A 55 10.78 -16.08 13.37
CA ARG A 55 11.02 -16.51 14.75
C ARG A 55 10.16 -15.79 15.79
N GLY A 56 9.49 -14.70 15.42
CA GLY A 56 8.71 -13.88 16.35
C GLY A 56 9.52 -12.90 17.18
N ASN A 57 10.78 -12.66 16.82
CA ASN A 57 11.70 -11.79 17.56
C ASN A 57 11.48 -10.32 17.18
N VAL A 58 10.40 -9.72 17.73
CA VAL A 58 10.00 -8.35 17.38
C VAL A 58 11.05 -7.32 17.77
N ASP A 59 11.75 -7.51 18.88
CA ASP A 59 12.81 -6.59 19.29
C ASP A 59 13.94 -6.52 18.27
N ILE A 60 14.32 -7.66 17.69
CA ILE A 60 15.31 -7.70 16.61
C ILE A 60 14.75 -7.03 15.36
N CYS A 61 13.48 -7.25 15.03
CA CYS A 61 12.82 -6.56 13.90
C CYS A 61 12.83 -5.03 14.07
N ARG A 62 12.51 -4.55 15.28
CA ARG A 62 12.57 -3.12 15.65
C ARG A 62 13.98 -2.56 15.49
N PHE A 63 14.99 -3.29 15.96
CA PHE A 63 16.38 -2.87 15.84
C PHE A 63 16.86 -2.84 14.39
N LEU A 64 16.60 -3.90 13.63
CA LEU A 64 16.94 -3.94 12.20
C LEU A 64 16.32 -2.76 11.45
N HIS A 65 15.03 -2.48 11.68
CA HIS A 65 14.34 -1.36 11.06
C HIS A 65 14.98 -0.01 11.44
N LYS A 66 15.32 0.18 12.72
CA LYS A 66 16.02 1.40 13.20
C LYS A 66 17.36 1.62 12.49
N PHE A 67 18.06 0.55 12.14
CA PHE A 67 19.33 0.61 11.41
C PHE A 67 19.17 0.70 9.88
N GLY A 68 17.94 0.83 9.37
CA GLY A 68 17.67 0.99 7.94
C GLY A 68 17.39 -0.32 7.19
N ALA A 69 16.97 -1.38 7.89
CA ALA A 69 16.47 -2.56 7.21
C ALA A 69 15.22 -2.23 6.39
N ASP A 70 15.22 -2.68 5.14
CA ASP A 70 14.09 -2.54 4.24
C ASP A 70 12.99 -3.51 4.63
N LEU A 71 11.84 -2.96 5.02
CA LEU A 71 10.66 -3.74 5.40
C LEU A 71 9.95 -4.35 4.17
N LEU A 72 10.11 -3.74 2.99
CA LEU A 72 9.52 -4.20 1.73
C LEU A 72 10.42 -5.19 1.00
N ALA A 73 11.60 -5.49 1.54
CA ALA A 73 12.49 -6.49 0.98
C ALA A 73 11.76 -7.81 0.79
N THR A 74 11.95 -8.43 -0.37
CA THR A 74 11.41 -9.75 -0.69
C THR A 74 12.50 -10.80 -0.84
N ASP A 75 12.19 -12.02 -0.42
CA ASP A 75 13.00 -13.20 -0.72
C ASP A 75 12.85 -13.63 -2.21
N TYR A 76 13.53 -14.70 -2.63
CA TYR A 76 13.47 -15.18 -4.02
C TYR A 76 12.09 -15.72 -4.45
N GLN A 77 11.19 -15.95 -3.50
CA GLN A 77 9.81 -16.37 -3.76
C GLN A 77 8.84 -15.18 -3.73
N GLY A 78 9.35 -13.95 -3.57
CA GLY A 78 8.53 -12.75 -3.44
C GLY A 78 7.87 -12.62 -2.07
N ASN A 79 8.27 -13.41 -1.07
CA ASN A 79 7.74 -13.27 0.29
C ASN A 79 8.42 -12.07 0.96
N THR A 80 7.60 -11.20 1.56
CA THR A 80 8.07 -10.18 2.52
C THR A 80 8.17 -10.78 3.93
N ALA A 81 8.71 -10.03 4.90
CA ALA A 81 8.73 -10.45 6.31
C ALA A 81 7.33 -10.82 6.85
N LEU A 82 6.28 -10.11 6.38
CA LEU A 82 4.89 -10.36 6.78
C LEU A 82 4.37 -11.73 6.33
N HIS A 83 4.80 -12.20 5.15
CA HIS A 83 4.45 -13.54 4.65
C HIS A 83 5.06 -14.68 5.48
N LEU A 84 6.16 -14.40 6.19
CA LEU A 84 6.90 -15.40 6.94
C LEU A 84 6.58 -15.42 8.43
N CYS A 85 6.06 -14.33 8.98
CA CYS A 85 5.79 -14.21 10.40
C CYS A 85 4.55 -15.02 10.84
N GLY A 86 4.58 -15.53 12.07
CA GLY A 86 3.48 -16.29 12.70
C GLY A 86 3.08 -15.76 14.07
N HIS A 87 3.52 -14.55 14.41
CA HIS A 87 3.41 -13.96 15.74
C HIS A 87 2.70 -12.61 15.69
N VAL A 88 1.72 -12.43 16.57
CA VAL A 88 0.84 -11.26 16.65
C VAL A 88 1.63 -9.96 16.75
N ASP A 89 2.59 -9.90 17.68
CA ASP A 89 3.39 -8.69 17.93
C ASP A 89 4.26 -8.30 16.72
N THR A 90 4.74 -9.30 15.97
CA THR A 90 5.54 -9.06 14.75
C THR A 90 4.65 -8.50 13.65
N ILE A 91 3.45 -9.06 13.48
CA ILE A 91 2.48 -8.58 12.50
C ILE A 91 2.08 -7.14 12.80
N GLN A 92 1.73 -6.83 14.06
CA GLN A 92 1.40 -5.46 14.47
C GLN A 92 2.55 -4.49 14.21
N PHE A 93 3.79 -4.88 14.52
CA PHE A 93 4.95 -4.06 14.21
C PHE A 93 5.10 -3.81 12.71
N LEU A 94 5.00 -4.84 11.87
CA LEU A 94 5.14 -4.67 10.42
C LEU A 94 4.03 -3.80 9.81
N VAL A 95 2.78 -4.05 10.19
CA VAL A 95 1.61 -3.30 9.70
C VAL A 95 1.63 -1.84 10.17
N SER A 96 2.01 -1.58 11.43
CA SER A 96 2.14 -0.20 11.94
C SER A 96 3.25 0.59 11.24
N ASN A 97 4.23 -0.08 10.63
CA ASN A 97 5.26 0.55 9.80
C ASN A 97 4.89 0.61 8.31
N GLY A 98 3.59 0.47 7.98
CA GLY A 98 3.06 0.73 6.64
C GLY A 98 3.13 -0.44 5.67
N LEU A 99 3.42 -1.66 6.13
CA LEU A 99 3.30 -2.84 5.28
C LEU A 99 1.84 -3.14 5.01
N LYS A 100 1.48 -3.18 3.72
CA LYS A 100 0.17 -3.62 3.29
C LYS A 100 -0.02 -5.11 3.58
N ILE A 101 -1.22 -5.48 3.96
CA ILE A 101 -1.57 -6.87 4.29
C ILE A 101 -1.97 -7.68 3.05
N ASP A 102 -2.34 -7.00 1.95
CA ASP A 102 -2.79 -7.58 0.68
C ASP A 102 -1.65 -7.93 -0.29
N ILE A 103 -0.38 -7.79 0.14
CA ILE A 103 0.78 -8.07 -0.71
C ILE A 103 0.77 -9.54 -1.12
N CYS A 104 0.98 -9.81 -2.40
CA CYS A 104 1.07 -11.15 -2.94
C CYS A 104 2.52 -11.52 -3.26
N ASN A 105 2.92 -12.74 -2.90
CA ASN A 105 4.19 -13.32 -3.34
C ASN A 105 4.12 -13.81 -4.81
N HIS A 106 5.21 -14.39 -5.33
CA HIS A 106 5.25 -14.89 -6.72
C HIS A 106 4.22 -15.99 -7.02
N ASN A 107 3.70 -16.65 -5.98
CA ASN A 107 2.66 -17.68 -6.09
C ASN A 107 1.24 -17.10 -5.93
N GLY A 108 1.08 -15.77 -5.91
CA GLY A 108 -0.21 -15.12 -5.69
C GLY A 108 -0.79 -15.35 -4.29
N SER A 109 0.03 -15.75 -3.31
CA SER A 109 -0.44 -16.01 -1.94
C SER A 109 -0.22 -14.77 -1.07
N THR A 110 -1.26 -14.36 -0.36
CA THR A 110 -1.18 -13.30 0.67
C THR A 110 -0.60 -13.86 1.99
N PRO A 111 -0.13 -13.01 2.90
CA PRO A 111 0.29 -13.40 4.24
C PRO A 111 -0.75 -14.25 4.98
N LEU A 112 -2.04 -13.91 4.88
CA LEU A 112 -3.12 -14.67 5.50
C LEU A 112 -3.22 -16.09 4.95
N VAL A 113 -3.15 -16.25 3.63
CA VAL A 113 -3.20 -17.57 2.96
C VAL A 113 -2.04 -18.45 3.43
N LEU A 114 -0.84 -17.88 3.55
CA LEU A 114 0.34 -18.60 4.04
C LEU A 114 0.23 -18.94 5.52
N ALA A 115 -0.25 -18.02 6.36
CA ALA A 115 -0.49 -18.24 7.78
C ALA A 115 -1.45 -19.42 8.00
N LYS A 116 -2.58 -19.44 7.27
CA LYS A 116 -3.54 -20.55 7.29
C LYS A 116 -2.93 -21.87 6.82
N ARG A 117 -2.18 -21.86 5.71
CA ARG A 117 -1.53 -23.07 5.16
C ARG A 117 -0.49 -23.66 6.10
N ARG A 118 0.29 -22.82 6.78
CA ARG A 118 1.32 -23.24 7.74
C ARG A 118 0.74 -23.70 9.08
N GLY A 119 -0.51 -23.35 9.38
CA GLY A 119 -1.13 -23.63 10.68
C GLY A 119 -0.45 -22.85 11.81
N VAL A 120 -0.10 -21.59 11.57
CA VAL A 120 0.49 -20.72 12.62
C VAL A 120 -0.54 -20.42 13.72
N ASN A 121 -0.12 -19.68 14.74
CA ASN A 121 -0.97 -19.30 15.88
C ASN A 121 -2.33 -18.75 15.43
N LYS A 122 -3.41 -19.26 16.03
CA LYS A 122 -4.79 -18.83 15.71
C LYS A 122 -4.99 -17.33 15.90
N ASP A 123 -4.31 -16.74 16.87
CA ASP A 123 -4.40 -15.30 17.15
C ASP A 123 -3.76 -14.46 16.05
N ALA A 124 -2.67 -14.93 15.45
CA ALA A 124 -2.05 -14.27 14.30
C ALA A 124 -2.97 -14.32 13.06
N ILE A 125 -3.64 -15.46 12.83
CA ILE A 125 -4.62 -15.60 11.75
C ILE A 125 -5.81 -14.67 11.97
N ARG A 126 -6.39 -14.66 13.19
CA ARG A 126 -7.50 -13.76 13.55
C ARG A 126 -7.15 -12.30 13.39
N LEU A 127 -5.92 -11.92 13.74
CA LEU A 127 -5.45 -10.55 13.58
C LEU A 127 -5.36 -10.17 12.10
N LEU A 128 -4.78 -11.03 11.25
CA LEU A 128 -4.72 -10.78 9.81
C LEU A 128 -6.12 -10.72 9.17
N GLU A 129 -7.05 -11.60 9.57
CA GLU A 129 -8.46 -11.55 9.14
C GLU A 129 -9.13 -10.23 9.57
N GLY A 130 -8.93 -9.81 10.82
CA GLY A 130 -9.47 -8.56 11.33
C GLY A 130 -8.90 -7.32 10.63
N LEU A 131 -7.63 -7.36 10.23
CA LEU A 131 -7.01 -6.28 9.44
C LEU A 131 -7.56 -6.23 8.01
N GLU A 132 -7.75 -7.38 7.35
CA GLU A 132 -8.37 -7.43 6.02
C GLU A 132 -9.80 -6.86 6.04
N GLU A 133 -10.60 -7.22 7.04
CA GLU A 133 -11.94 -6.64 7.20
C GLU A 133 -11.93 -5.12 7.44
N GLN A 134 -10.92 -4.61 8.15
CA GLN A 134 -10.78 -3.18 8.42
C GLN A 134 -10.40 -2.39 7.18
N GLU A 135 -9.57 -2.93 6.28
CA GLU A 135 -9.29 -2.28 4.99
C GLU A 135 -10.55 -2.21 4.11
N VAL A 136 -11.33 -3.30 4.06
CA VAL A 136 -12.60 -3.34 3.34
C VAL A 136 -13.62 -2.33 3.92
N LYS A 137 -13.66 -2.17 5.25
CA LYS A 137 -14.53 -1.19 5.92
C LYS A 137 -13.98 0.23 5.86
N GLY A 138 -12.66 0.43 5.82
CA GLY A 138 -12.00 1.73 5.69
C GLY A 138 -12.30 2.39 4.36
N PHE A 139 -12.38 1.59 3.28
CA PHE A 139 -12.89 2.03 1.99
C PHE A 139 -14.34 2.55 2.09
N ASN A 140 -15.21 1.85 2.83
CA ASN A 140 -16.58 2.28 3.06
C ASN A 140 -16.68 3.48 4.03
N ARG A 141 -15.75 3.62 5.01
CA ARG A 141 -15.68 4.75 5.95
C ARG A 141 -15.18 6.03 5.29
N GLY A 142 -14.32 5.99 4.27
CA GLY A 142 -13.95 7.19 3.51
C GLY A 142 -15.16 7.82 2.80
N ALA A 143 -16.08 6.97 2.31
CA ALA A 143 -17.37 7.40 1.75
C ALA A 143 -18.39 7.76 2.84
N HIS A 144 -18.50 6.94 3.90
CA HIS A 144 -19.41 7.19 5.02
C HIS A 144 -19.02 8.40 5.87
N SER A 145 -17.75 8.75 6.00
CA SER A 145 -17.32 9.91 6.79
C SER A 145 -17.63 11.23 6.07
N LYS A 146 -17.62 11.23 4.73
CA LYS A 146 -18.18 12.34 3.94
C LYS A 146 -19.70 12.40 4.05
N LEU A 147 -20.40 11.25 3.98
CA LEU A 147 -21.85 11.18 4.14
C LEU A 147 -22.32 11.53 5.56
N GLU A 148 -21.60 11.09 6.59
CA GLU A 148 -21.87 11.40 8.00
C GLU A 148 -21.55 12.87 8.30
N ALA A 149 -20.47 13.44 7.75
CA ALA A 149 -20.23 14.88 7.84
C ALA A 149 -21.35 15.70 7.14
N MET A 150 -21.90 15.20 6.03
CA MET A 150 -23.07 15.80 5.38
C MET A 150 -24.35 15.63 6.21
N GLN A 151 -24.52 14.48 6.87
CA GLN A 151 -25.72 14.14 7.65
C GLN A 151 -25.72 14.80 9.04
N MET A 152 -24.54 15.14 9.58
CA MET A 152 -24.38 15.98 10.77
C MET A 152 -24.68 17.46 10.48
N ALA A 153 -24.39 17.96 9.27
CA ALA A 153 -24.85 19.28 8.84
C ALA A 153 -26.38 19.32 8.65
N GLU A 154 -26.96 18.21 8.19
CA GLU A 154 -28.42 18.06 8.06
C GLU A 154 -29.11 17.99 9.44
N SER A 155 -28.50 17.33 10.43
CA SER A 155 -29.03 17.26 11.79
C SER A 155 -28.80 18.54 12.61
N GLU A 156 -27.74 19.31 12.36
CA GLU A 156 -27.58 20.67 12.91
C GLU A 156 -28.67 21.62 12.37
N SER A 157 -29.01 21.53 11.07
CA SER A 157 -30.13 22.28 10.49
C SER A 157 -31.51 21.84 11.03
N ALA A 158 -31.65 20.58 11.44
CA ALA A 158 -32.87 20.06 12.06
C ALA A 158 -32.95 20.42 13.55
N MET A 159 -31.81 20.57 14.24
CA MET A 159 -31.76 20.91 15.67
C MET A 159 -31.94 22.42 15.94
N GLU A 160 -31.70 23.28 14.95
CA GLU A 160 -32.07 24.71 15.01
C GLU A 160 -33.55 24.99 14.69
N SER A 161 -34.29 24.01 14.16
CA SER A 161 -35.73 24.19 13.85
C SER A 161 -36.66 24.09 15.06
N HIS A 162 -36.19 23.51 16.18
CA HIS A 162 -36.99 23.34 17.40
C HIS A 162 -36.64 24.29 18.55
N SER A 163 -35.63 25.13 18.37
CA SER A 163 -35.28 26.17 19.32
C SER A 163 -34.75 27.38 18.56
N LEU A 164 -35.67 28.24 18.12
CA LEU A 164 -35.68 29.69 18.39
C LEU A 164 -36.75 30.37 17.51
N LEU A 165 -37.98 30.38 18.02
CA LEU A 165 -38.81 31.58 17.97
C LEU A 165 -38.04 32.70 18.69
N ASN A 166 -37.14 33.38 17.99
CA ASN A 166 -36.64 34.68 18.44
C ASN A 166 -36.41 35.59 17.21
N PRO A 167 -37.23 36.63 17.04
CA PRO A 167 -37.18 37.48 15.87
C PRO A 167 -36.14 38.56 16.11
N ASN A 168 -34.89 38.32 15.72
CA ASN A 168 -33.90 39.35 15.40
C ASN A 168 -32.57 38.68 15.03
N LEU A 169 -32.34 38.40 13.74
CA LEU A 169 -30.97 38.45 13.22
C LEU A 169 -30.95 38.63 11.71
N GLN A 170 -30.48 39.81 11.32
CA GLN A 170 -30.52 40.39 9.98
C GLN A 170 -29.41 39.86 9.04
N ASN A 171 -28.92 38.63 9.21
CA ASN A 171 -27.69 38.15 8.55
C ASN A 171 -27.81 36.80 7.80
N SER A 172 -29.00 36.26 7.57
CA SER A 172 -29.18 34.92 6.96
C SER A 172 -28.95 34.85 5.45
N GLU A 173 -28.92 35.98 4.73
CA GLU A 173 -28.79 35.95 3.26
C GLU A 173 -27.37 35.62 2.76
N GLY A 174 -26.33 35.90 3.56
CA GLY A 174 -24.94 35.58 3.19
C GLY A 174 -24.61 34.09 3.23
N VAL A 175 -25.17 33.38 4.22
CA VAL A 175 -24.92 31.95 4.41
C VAL A 175 -25.67 31.12 3.36
N LEU A 176 -26.92 31.50 3.06
CA LEU A 176 -27.74 30.83 2.06
C LEU A 176 -27.27 31.08 0.62
N SER A 177 -26.71 32.26 0.33
CA SER A 177 -26.14 32.54 -0.99
C SER A 177 -24.81 31.81 -1.22
N SER A 178 -23.93 31.75 -0.22
CA SER A 178 -22.70 30.96 -0.28
C SER A 178 -23.01 29.48 -0.43
N PHE A 179 -23.96 28.95 0.36
CA PHE A 179 -24.41 27.56 0.25
C PHE A 179 -25.00 27.22 -1.12
N ARG A 180 -25.87 28.08 -1.67
CA ARG A 180 -26.46 27.90 -3.00
C ARG A 180 -25.39 27.92 -4.10
N SER A 181 -24.39 28.80 -4.00
CA SER A 181 -23.31 28.89 -4.99
C SER A 181 -22.42 27.64 -5.00
N THR A 182 -21.97 27.17 -3.83
CA THR A 182 -21.13 25.96 -3.72
C THR A 182 -21.86 24.71 -4.17
N TRP A 183 -23.17 24.63 -3.92
CA TRP A 183 -23.99 23.49 -4.33
C TRP A 183 -24.31 23.51 -5.84
N GLN A 184 -24.51 24.69 -6.44
CA GLN A 184 -24.66 24.80 -7.89
C GLN A 184 -23.36 24.50 -8.64
N GLU A 185 -22.20 24.97 -8.18
CA GLU A 185 -20.90 24.59 -8.76
C GLU A 185 -20.69 23.08 -8.72
N PHE A 186 -21.04 22.44 -7.60
CA PHE A 186 -20.91 20.98 -7.45
C PHE A 186 -21.83 20.20 -8.42
N VAL A 187 -23.07 20.64 -8.60
CA VAL A 187 -24.03 19.97 -9.52
C VAL A 187 -23.65 20.21 -10.99
N GLU A 188 -23.14 21.39 -11.32
CA GLU A 188 -22.67 21.70 -12.67
C GLU A 188 -21.39 20.93 -13.02
N ASP A 189 -20.47 20.71 -12.07
CA ASP A 189 -19.27 19.89 -12.29
C ASP A 189 -19.64 18.41 -12.59
N LEU A 190 -20.56 17.80 -11.84
CA LEU A 190 -20.92 16.40 -12.12
C LEU A 190 -21.57 16.20 -13.51
N GLY A 191 -22.30 17.20 -14.01
CA GLY A 191 -22.82 17.20 -15.37
C GLY A 191 -21.74 17.48 -16.41
N PHE A 192 -20.87 18.46 -16.14
CA PHE A 192 -19.81 18.89 -17.04
C PHE A 192 -18.81 17.76 -17.32
N TRP A 193 -18.35 17.04 -16.30
CA TRP A 193 -17.37 15.97 -16.48
C TRP A 193 -17.94 14.76 -17.25
N ARG A 194 -19.25 14.49 -17.11
CA ARG A 194 -19.93 13.45 -17.89
C ARG A 194 -20.03 13.82 -19.37
N VAL A 195 -20.37 15.09 -19.66
CA VAL A 195 -20.44 15.60 -21.04
C VAL A 195 -19.05 15.71 -21.65
N LEU A 196 -18.06 16.17 -20.88
CA LEU A 196 -16.66 16.27 -21.31
C LEU A 196 -16.10 14.90 -21.69
N LEU A 197 -16.33 13.88 -20.87
CA LEU A 197 -15.86 12.51 -21.15
C LEU A 197 -16.53 11.92 -22.40
N LEU A 198 -17.83 12.16 -22.60
CA LEU A 198 -18.55 11.78 -23.82
C LEU A 198 -18.01 12.51 -25.06
N LEU A 199 -17.75 13.81 -24.97
CA LEU A 199 -17.19 14.60 -26.08
C LEU A 199 -15.77 14.15 -26.44
N VAL A 200 -14.93 13.84 -25.45
CA VAL A 200 -13.57 13.30 -25.68
C VAL A 200 -13.64 11.95 -26.40
N VAL A 201 -14.55 11.05 -25.97
CA VAL A 201 -14.74 9.76 -26.63
C VAL A 201 -15.22 9.92 -28.08
N ILE A 202 -16.18 10.81 -28.33
CA ILE A 202 -16.68 11.10 -29.68
C ILE A 202 -15.58 11.70 -30.56
N ALA A 203 -14.77 12.62 -30.03
CA ALA A 203 -13.65 13.21 -30.76
C ALA A 203 -12.61 12.16 -31.17
N LEU A 204 -12.22 11.27 -30.26
CA LEU A 204 -11.27 10.18 -30.55
C LEU A 204 -11.83 9.18 -31.58
N LEU A 205 -13.12 8.85 -31.51
CA LEU A 205 -13.78 8.01 -32.52
C LEU A 205 -13.81 8.70 -33.89
N SER A 206 -14.13 9.99 -33.94
CA SER A 206 -14.14 10.76 -35.20
C SER A 206 -12.75 10.87 -35.82
N LEU A 207 -11.71 11.05 -34.98
CA LEU A 207 -10.31 11.11 -35.42
C LEU A 207 -9.83 9.74 -35.93
N GLY A 208 -10.20 8.65 -35.26
CA GLY A 208 -9.92 7.29 -35.70
C GLY A 208 -10.58 6.96 -37.03
N ILE A 209 -11.83 7.37 -37.23
CA ILE A 209 -12.56 7.20 -38.50
C ILE A 209 -11.92 8.06 -39.59
N ALA A 210 -11.56 9.31 -39.30
CA ALA A 210 -10.87 10.19 -40.26
C ALA A 210 -9.50 9.62 -40.66
N TYR A 211 -8.74 9.06 -39.70
CA TYR A 211 -7.47 8.39 -39.96
C TYR A 211 -7.65 7.13 -40.80
N TYR A 212 -8.68 6.34 -40.52
CA TYR A 212 -9.04 5.14 -41.30
C TYR A 212 -9.44 5.47 -42.74
N VAL A 213 -10.25 6.52 -42.95
CA VAL A 213 -10.70 6.97 -44.27
C VAL A 213 -9.58 7.66 -45.06
N SER A 214 -8.62 8.31 -44.39
CA SER A 214 -7.48 8.98 -45.05
C SER A 214 -6.37 8.03 -45.54
N GLY A 215 -6.51 6.71 -45.34
CA GLY A 215 -5.73 5.71 -46.08
C GLY A 215 -4.21 5.68 -45.81
N VAL A 216 -3.73 6.19 -44.68
CA VAL A 216 -2.29 6.12 -44.33
C VAL A 216 -2.01 4.85 -43.50
N LEU A 217 -2.03 3.71 -44.17
CA LEU A 217 -1.19 2.57 -43.77
C LEU A 217 0.09 2.62 -44.62
N PRO A 218 1.29 2.61 -44.03
CA PRO A 218 2.51 2.30 -44.76
C PRO A 218 2.55 0.78 -44.93
N PHE A 219 1.74 0.25 -45.84
CA PHE A 219 1.86 -1.14 -46.29
C PHE A 219 1.52 -1.21 -47.78
N SER A 220 2.53 -0.99 -48.61
CA SER A 220 2.58 -1.60 -49.93
C SER A 220 3.93 -2.29 -50.08
N ALA A 221 3.87 -3.61 -50.08
CA ALA A 221 4.93 -4.48 -50.53
C ALA A 221 5.23 -4.25 -52.02
N SER A 222 6.51 -4.52 -52.35
CA SER A 222 7.03 -5.07 -53.60
C SER A 222 7.02 -4.22 -54.87
N GLN A 223 8.19 -4.07 -55.50
CA GLN A 223 8.47 -4.56 -56.87
C GLN A 223 9.96 -4.37 -57.26
N LEU A 224 10.57 -5.46 -57.74
CA LEU A 224 11.83 -5.53 -58.49
C LEU A 224 11.71 -4.77 -59.82
N GLU A 225 12.74 -4.03 -60.26
CA GLU A 225 13.21 -3.94 -61.66
C GLU A 225 14.70 -3.48 -61.64
N LEU A 226 15.64 -4.36 -61.99
CA LEU A 226 16.30 -4.48 -63.31
C LEU A 226 17.15 -3.25 -63.70
N VAL A 227 18.45 -3.30 -63.37
CA VAL A 227 19.48 -2.43 -63.95
C VAL A 227 20.22 -3.23 -65.02
N HIS A 228 20.24 -2.63 -66.21
CA HIS A 228 20.89 -3.08 -67.43
C HIS A 228 22.40 -2.80 -67.42
#